data_AF-A0A532UXC8-F1
#
_entry.id   AF-A0A532UXC8-F1
#
_cell.length_a   1.000
_cell.length_b   1.000
_cell.length_c   1.000
_cell.angle_alpha   90.00
_cell.angle_beta   90.00
_cell.angle_gamma   90.00
#
_symmetry.space_group_name_H-M   'P 1'
#
loop_
_entity.id
_entity.type
_entity.pdbx_description
1 polymer ?
#
loop_
_entity_poly.entity_id
_entity_poly.type
_entity_poly.pdbx_seq_one_letter_code
_entity_poly.pdbx_strand_id
1 'polypeptide(L)'
;MSRTRNDIENPRRDISRLAMASIVLGALGLAVFAWRLLAYRPWWSEYLARNIVGLLGIVGLVLGHVALARISRRIATITLLVVLSPPVLFLCSFLLLLLVRNSAGYHFLQRCGFYLAIALLVLMFPVLATREWRSRLGCKSRSGTLATLGIVMGTLLAGSWWMETCGPVSTAMRMACAINLKRLGDAMETYANDKPGNYTDPNQWCDLLLQHTHIDADLFLCPQVKWEWRRQVLPFPIPKNEKCYYAMNPDCEPNSPKDTVLLFEIDGGWNKSGGLKLMTAENHRGYGSVLFNDGRVECVHRRQFRKLKWSAGADNSTSTEHETNSTK
;
A
#
# COMPACT_ATOMS: atom_id res chain seq x y z
N MET A 1 26.48 -16.28 61.35
CA MET A 1 26.15 -16.46 59.91
C MET A 1 24.83 -15.76 59.59
N SER A 2 24.89 -14.45 59.31
CA SER A 2 23.73 -13.59 59.01
C SER A 2 23.70 -13.30 57.50
N ARG A 3 23.56 -14.35 56.69
CA ARG A 3 23.43 -14.21 55.23
C ARG A 3 22.00 -13.74 54.89
N THR A 4 21.85 -12.42 54.99
CA THR A 4 21.21 -11.51 54.03
C THR A 4 19.77 -11.82 53.59
N ARG A 5 18.82 -11.37 54.42
CA ARG A 5 17.41 -11.09 54.02
C ARG A 5 17.30 -10.15 52.81
N ASN A 6 18.36 -9.39 52.51
CA ASN A 6 18.44 -8.46 51.39
C ASN A 6 18.44 -9.12 50.00
N ASP A 7 18.75 -10.42 49.89
CA ASP A 7 18.86 -11.08 48.57
C ASP A 7 17.49 -11.43 47.95
N ILE A 8 16.42 -11.45 48.74
CA ILE A 8 15.07 -11.83 48.26
C ILE A 8 14.28 -10.61 47.72
N GLU A 9 14.62 -9.38 48.10
CA GLU A 9 13.90 -8.17 47.65
C GLU A 9 14.33 -7.69 46.26
N ASN A 10 15.57 -7.96 45.86
CA ASN A 10 16.15 -7.46 44.61
C ASN A 10 15.41 -7.91 43.32
N PRO A 11 14.97 -9.18 43.15
CA PRO A 11 14.36 -9.62 41.89
C PRO A 11 12.98 -9.00 41.60
N ARG A 12 12.22 -8.60 42.62
CA ARG A 12 10.93 -7.89 42.42
C ARG A 12 11.14 -6.49 41.84
N ARG A 13 12.22 -5.83 42.25
CA ARG A 13 12.57 -4.49 41.79
C ARG A 13 12.90 -4.50 40.29
N ASP A 14 13.65 -5.49 39.83
CA ASP A 14 14.03 -5.59 38.41
C ASP A 14 12.87 -5.93 37.48
N ILE A 15 11.92 -6.76 37.92
CA ILE A 15 10.70 -7.06 37.16
C ILE A 15 9.83 -5.81 37.02
N SER A 16 9.68 -5.02 38.09
CA SER A 16 8.92 -3.77 38.03
C SER A 16 9.54 -2.75 37.06
N ARG A 17 10.88 -2.68 36.99
CA ARG A 17 11.61 -1.80 36.07
C ARG A 17 11.42 -2.20 34.61
N LEU A 18 11.48 -3.49 34.29
CA LEU A 18 11.23 -3.99 32.94
C LEU A 18 9.79 -3.75 32.48
N ALA A 19 8.82 -3.97 33.36
CA ALA A 19 7.42 -3.68 33.07
C ALA A 19 7.18 -2.19 32.83
N MET A 20 7.74 -1.31 33.67
CA MET A 20 7.64 0.14 33.45
C MET A 20 8.32 0.58 32.16
N ALA A 21 9.49 0.03 31.83
CA ALA A 21 10.17 0.32 30.56
C ALA A 21 9.30 -0.04 29.35
N SER A 22 8.63 -1.20 29.37
CA SER A 22 7.71 -1.61 28.29
C SER A 22 6.53 -0.65 28.14
N ILE A 23 5.91 -0.21 29.25
CA ILE A 23 4.80 0.77 29.22
C ILE A 23 5.27 2.12 28.67
N VAL A 24 6.43 2.61 29.13
CA VAL A 24 6.98 3.90 28.70
C VAL A 24 7.27 3.88 27.20
N LEU A 25 7.84 2.79 26.67
CA LEU A 25 8.09 2.63 25.24
C LEU A 25 6.79 2.53 24.43
N GLY A 26 5.78 1.83 24.95
CA GLY A 26 4.45 1.76 24.33
C GLY A 26 3.74 3.13 24.30
N ALA A 27 3.83 3.88 25.39
CA ALA A 27 3.29 5.24 25.48
C ALA A 27 4.02 6.23 24.57
N LEU A 28 5.35 6.13 24.45
CA LEU A 28 6.15 6.88 23.47
C LEU A 28 5.74 6.53 22.03
N GLY A 29 5.55 5.24 21.74
CA GLY A 29 5.04 4.80 20.43
C GLY A 29 3.67 5.39 20.10
N LEU A 30 2.74 5.39 21.07
CA LEU A 30 1.43 6.03 20.94
C LEU A 30 1.53 7.55 20.79
N ALA A 31 2.42 8.22 21.52
CA ALA A 31 2.60 9.66 21.42
C ALA A 31 3.15 10.05 20.05
N VAL A 32 4.11 9.30 19.50
CA VAL A 32 4.61 9.48 18.12
C VAL A 32 3.49 9.21 17.10
N PHE A 33 2.65 8.20 17.33
CA PHE A 33 1.49 7.92 16.49
C PHE A 33 0.41 9.02 16.55
N ALA A 34 0.11 9.56 17.74
CA ALA A 34 -0.85 10.65 17.91
C ALA A 34 -0.32 11.96 17.34
N TRP A 35 0.97 12.26 17.54
CA TRP A 35 1.65 13.39 16.91
C TRP A 35 1.56 13.33 15.39
N ARG A 36 1.68 12.12 14.82
CA ARG A 36 1.51 11.86 13.39
C ARG A 36 0.09 12.15 12.88
N LEU A 37 -0.95 11.91 13.69
CA LEU A 37 -2.34 12.25 13.31
C LEU A 37 -2.60 13.76 13.31
N LEU A 38 -1.82 14.52 14.09
CA LEU A 38 -2.07 15.95 14.34
C LEU A 38 -1.17 16.89 13.52
N ALA A 39 -0.02 16.44 13.04
CA ALA A 39 0.95 17.30 12.36
C ALA A 39 1.00 17.09 10.84
N TYR A 40 0.58 18.10 10.06
CA TYR A 40 0.79 18.16 8.61
C TYR A 40 2.30 18.31 8.33
N ARG A 41 2.98 17.26 7.85
CA ARG A 41 4.46 17.20 7.82
C ARG A 41 5.01 16.58 6.52
N PRO A 42 6.26 16.93 6.15
CA PRO A 42 6.92 16.39 4.97
C PRO A 42 7.15 14.87 5.08
N TRP A 43 6.90 14.19 3.98
CA TRP A 43 6.90 12.75 3.77
C TRP A 43 8.11 11.95 4.32
N TRP A 44 9.33 12.50 4.33
CA TRP A 44 10.51 11.82 4.89
C TRP A 44 10.41 11.63 6.41
N SER A 45 9.77 12.59 7.11
CA SER A 45 9.53 12.48 8.55
C SER A 45 8.50 11.40 8.87
N GLU A 46 7.55 11.12 7.96
CA GLU A 46 6.65 9.99 8.10
C GLU A 46 7.38 8.66 7.99
N TYR A 47 8.31 8.52 7.05
CA TYR A 47 9.07 7.29 6.88
C TYR A 47 9.93 6.99 8.12
N LEU A 48 10.61 8.00 8.66
CA LEU A 48 11.40 7.86 9.88
C LEU A 48 10.51 7.52 11.09
N ALA A 49 9.39 8.23 11.26
CA ALA A 49 8.43 7.96 12.34
C ALA A 49 7.86 6.54 12.27
N ARG A 50 7.52 6.04 11.07
CA ARG A 50 7.04 4.66 10.86
C ARG A 50 8.04 3.62 11.34
N ASN A 51 9.32 3.78 10.99
CA ASN A 51 10.37 2.85 11.41
C ASN A 51 10.62 2.92 12.92
N ILE A 52 10.60 4.12 13.51
CA ILE A 52 10.76 4.31 14.96
C ILE A 52 9.61 3.65 15.72
N VAL A 53 8.35 3.86 15.31
CA VAL A 53 7.17 3.26 15.98
C VAL A 53 7.20 1.73 15.87
N GLY A 54 7.52 1.19 14.69
CA GLY A 54 7.67 -0.25 14.50
C GLY A 54 8.76 -0.85 15.40
N LEU A 55 9.93 -0.21 15.48
CA LEU A 55 11.04 -0.64 16.34
C LEU A 55 10.64 -0.59 17.83
N LEU A 56 10.01 0.49 18.27
CA LEU A 56 9.53 0.63 19.65
C LEU A 56 8.50 -0.45 20.00
N GLY A 57 7.61 -0.80 19.07
CA GLY A 57 6.65 -1.89 19.23
C GLY A 57 7.34 -3.25 19.41
N ILE A 58 8.33 -3.57 18.58
CA ILE A 58 9.11 -4.82 18.68
C ILE A 58 9.86 -4.89 20.00
N VAL A 59 10.56 -3.82 20.39
CA VAL A 59 11.31 -3.76 21.65
C VAL A 59 10.36 -3.92 22.84
N GLY A 60 9.20 -3.25 22.82
CA GLY A 60 8.18 -3.39 23.87
C GLY A 60 7.67 -4.83 24.02
N LEU A 61 7.48 -5.54 22.91
CA LEU A 61 7.02 -6.93 22.86
C LEU A 61 8.07 -7.89 23.42
N VAL A 62 9.35 -7.72 23.03
CA VAL A 62 10.48 -8.50 23.55
C VAL A 62 10.65 -8.30 25.06
N LEU A 63 10.63 -7.06 25.53
CA LEU A 63 10.76 -6.76 26.97
C LEU A 63 9.60 -7.31 27.79
N GLY A 64 8.36 -7.20 27.27
CA GLY A 64 7.18 -7.82 27.89
C GLY A 64 7.32 -9.34 28.00
N HIS A 65 7.87 -9.97 26.97
CA HIS A 65 8.10 -11.42 26.96
C HIS A 65 9.17 -11.85 27.99
N VAL A 66 10.30 -11.14 28.05
CA VAL A 66 11.37 -11.39 29.03
C VAL A 66 10.87 -11.20 30.47
N ALA A 67 10.05 -10.19 30.72
CA ALA A 67 9.43 -9.96 32.04
C ALA A 67 8.51 -11.13 32.44
N LEU A 68 7.67 -11.61 31.51
CA LEU A 68 6.77 -12.76 31.74
C LEU A 68 7.53 -14.07 31.95
N ALA A 69 8.58 -14.33 31.17
CA ALA A 69 9.39 -15.54 31.27
C ALA A 69 10.10 -15.67 32.63
N ARG A 70 10.51 -14.54 33.24
CA ARG A 70 11.11 -14.52 34.58
C ARG A 70 10.11 -14.77 35.71
N ILE A 71 8.82 -14.44 35.51
CA ILE A 71 7.79 -14.59 36.55
C ILE A 71 7.34 -16.06 36.69
N SER A 72 7.46 -16.89 35.65
CA SER A 72 7.11 -18.31 35.75
C SER A 72 7.75 -19.18 34.67
N ARG A 73 8.61 -20.13 35.08
CA ARG A 73 9.24 -21.11 34.19
C ARG A 73 8.25 -22.02 33.46
N ARG A 74 7.03 -22.22 34.00
CA ARG A 74 5.98 -23.03 33.35
C ARG A 74 5.08 -22.21 32.45
N ILE A 75 4.91 -20.91 32.73
CA ILE A 75 4.22 -19.98 31.81
C ILE A 75 5.13 -19.68 30.62
N ALA A 76 6.46 -19.64 30.80
CA ALA A 76 7.42 -19.44 29.71
C ALA A 76 7.22 -20.44 28.56
N THR A 77 6.92 -21.71 28.82
CA THR A 77 6.70 -22.73 27.77
C THR A 77 5.36 -22.54 27.04
N ILE A 78 4.29 -22.21 27.77
CA ILE A 78 2.97 -21.94 27.17
C ILE A 78 3.02 -20.62 26.38
N THR A 79 3.64 -19.59 26.94
CA THR A 79 3.86 -18.31 26.26
C THR A 79 4.79 -18.48 25.06
N LEU A 80 5.82 -19.32 25.13
CA LEU A 80 6.69 -19.62 23.98
C LEU A 80 5.89 -20.31 22.86
N LEU A 81 5.03 -21.28 23.19
CA LEU A 81 4.13 -21.90 22.19
C LEU A 81 3.15 -20.89 21.57
N VAL A 82 2.59 -19.99 22.38
CA VAL A 82 1.66 -18.93 21.93
C VAL A 82 2.36 -17.81 21.17
N VAL A 83 3.65 -17.55 21.43
CA VAL A 83 4.47 -16.51 20.77
C VAL A 83 5.18 -17.05 19.53
N LEU A 84 5.48 -18.36 19.47
CA LEU A 84 6.02 -19.02 18.28
C LEU A 84 4.93 -19.47 17.31
N SER A 85 3.67 -19.62 17.75
CA SER A 85 2.59 -19.98 16.82
C SER A 85 2.35 -18.93 15.73
N PRO A 86 2.43 -17.61 15.95
CA PRO A 86 2.25 -16.63 14.88
C PRO A 86 3.39 -16.64 13.85
N PRO A 87 4.69 -16.67 14.22
CA PRO A 87 5.79 -16.87 13.27
C PRO A 87 5.72 -18.18 12.50
N VAL A 88 5.29 -19.29 13.12
CA VAL A 88 5.16 -20.59 12.44
C VAL A 88 3.96 -20.59 11.49
N LEU A 89 2.81 -20.05 11.90
CA LEU A 89 1.66 -19.86 11.03
C LEU A 89 1.98 -18.89 9.88
N PHE A 90 2.81 -17.87 10.15
CA PHE A 90 3.33 -16.95 9.14
C PHE A 90 4.24 -17.67 8.15
N LEU A 91 5.18 -18.50 8.61
CA LEU A 91 6.06 -19.28 7.74
C LEU A 91 5.25 -20.28 6.90
N CYS A 92 4.28 -20.97 7.49
CA CYS A 92 3.36 -21.85 6.76
C CYS A 92 2.51 -21.10 5.74
N SER A 93 1.96 -19.93 6.09
CA SER A 93 1.20 -19.09 5.15
C SER A 93 2.10 -18.53 4.04
N PHE A 94 3.34 -18.18 4.34
CA PHE A 94 4.34 -17.72 3.37
C PHE A 94 4.81 -18.85 2.42
N LEU A 95 4.96 -20.07 2.92
CA LEU A 95 5.26 -21.23 2.08
C LEU A 95 4.05 -21.60 1.21
N LEU A 96 2.83 -21.50 1.72
CA LEU A 96 1.59 -21.66 0.93
C LEU A 96 1.45 -20.56 -0.14
N LEU A 97 1.91 -19.33 0.14
CA LEU A 97 2.00 -18.23 -0.84
C LEU A 97 2.93 -18.54 -2.00
N LEU A 98 4.06 -19.22 -1.75
CA LEU A 98 4.97 -19.66 -2.82
C LEU A 98 4.34 -20.75 -3.71
N LEU A 99 3.39 -21.50 -3.17
CA LEU A 99 2.71 -22.60 -3.88
C LEU A 99 1.45 -22.15 -4.62
N VAL A 100 0.71 -21.14 -4.13
CA VAL A 100 -0.54 -20.67 -4.74
C VAL A 100 -0.31 -19.39 -5.54
N ARG A 101 0.01 -19.57 -6.83
CA ARG A 101 0.23 -18.48 -7.77
C ARG A 101 -1.09 -17.76 -8.09
N ASN A 102 -1.24 -16.57 -7.50
CA ASN A 102 -1.96 -15.42 -8.07
C ASN A 102 -3.50 -15.47 -8.05
N SER A 103 -4.13 -15.02 -6.96
CA SER A 103 -5.49 -14.45 -7.02
C SER A 103 -5.68 -13.38 -5.94
N ALA A 104 -6.30 -12.25 -6.31
CA ALA A 104 -6.55 -11.13 -5.41
C ALA A 104 -7.39 -11.51 -4.17
N GLY A 105 -8.23 -12.55 -4.27
CA GLY A 105 -9.02 -13.09 -3.17
C GLY A 105 -8.16 -13.74 -2.07
N TYR A 106 -7.00 -14.31 -2.43
CA TYR A 106 -6.11 -14.94 -1.47
C TYR A 106 -5.47 -13.92 -0.52
N HIS A 107 -5.04 -12.76 -1.02
CA HIS A 107 -4.52 -11.69 -0.17
C HIS A 107 -5.56 -11.12 0.79
N PHE A 108 -6.83 -11.09 0.40
CA PHE A 108 -7.92 -10.67 1.28
C PHE A 108 -8.17 -11.69 2.40
N LEU A 109 -8.31 -12.97 2.06
CA LEU A 109 -8.47 -14.06 3.04
C LEU A 109 -7.29 -14.16 3.99
N GLN A 110 -6.07 -13.95 3.51
CA GLN A 110 -4.85 -13.92 4.33
C GLN A 110 -4.88 -12.78 5.35
N ARG A 111 -5.32 -11.57 4.94
CA ARG A 111 -5.50 -10.44 5.84
C ARG A 111 -6.53 -10.76 6.91
N CYS A 112 -7.70 -11.28 6.51
CA CYS A 112 -8.75 -11.69 7.44
C CYS A 112 -8.28 -12.77 8.42
N GLY A 113 -7.57 -13.79 7.95
CA GLY A 113 -7.02 -14.86 8.79
C GLY A 113 -5.98 -14.35 9.79
N PHE A 114 -5.10 -13.43 9.37
CA PHE A 114 -4.12 -12.81 10.25
C PHE A 114 -4.79 -11.94 11.33
N TYR A 115 -5.80 -11.14 10.97
CA TYR A 115 -6.57 -10.36 11.95
C TYR A 115 -7.36 -11.22 12.91
N LEU A 116 -7.98 -12.30 12.42
CA LEU A 116 -8.68 -13.25 13.27
C LEU A 116 -7.70 -13.93 14.24
N ALA A 117 -6.50 -14.30 13.79
CA ALA A 117 -5.47 -14.88 14.64
C ALA A 117 -4.99 -13.88 15.71
N ILE A 118 -4.73 -12.61 15.35
CA ILE A 118 -4.38 -11.56 16.32
C ILE A 118 -5.52 -11.33 17.31
N ALA A 119 -6.76 -11.22 16.84
CA ALA A 119 -7.93 -11.00 17.69
C ALA A 119 -8.11 -12.17 18.67
N LEU A 120 -8.00 -13.41 18.19
CA LEU A 120 -8.06 -14.60 19.02
C LEU A 120 -6.91 -14.64 20.03
N LEU A 121 -5.70 -14.25 19.67
CA LEU A 121 -4.57 -14.16 20.61
C LEU A 121 -4.81 -13.09 21.68
N VAL A 122 -5.30 -11.91 21.28
CA VAL A 122 -5.64 -10.80 22.19
C VAL A 122 -6.80 -11.18 23.13
N LEU A 123 -7.75 -12.01 22.69
CA LEU A 123 -8.88 -12.47 23.50
C LEU A 123 -8.54 -13.68 24.38
N MET A 124 -7.71 -14.61 23.89
CA MET A 124 -7.33 -15.81 24.63
C MET A 124 -6.31 -15.52 25.74
N PHE A 125 -5.39 -14.58 25.52
CA PHE A 125 -4.33 -14.28 26.49
C PHE A 125 -4.88 -13.77 27.84
N PRO A 126 -5.85 -12.83 27.90
CA PRO A 126 -6.47 -12.40 29.15
C PRO A 126 -7.28 -13.52 29.82
N VAL A 127 -7.97 -14.38 29.06
CA VAL A 127 -8.78 -15.47 29.63
C VAL A 127 -7.88 -16.52 30.28
N LEU A 128 -6.80 -16.91 29.60
CA LEU A 128 -5.83 -17.87 30.13
C LEU A 128 -5.02 -17.26 31.29
N ALA A 129 -4.59 -16.00 31.16
CA ALA A 129 -3.87 -15.30 32.22
C ALA A 129 -4.75 -15.09 33.46
N THR A 130 -6.03 -14.72 33.31
CA THR A 130 -6.92 -14.52 34.47
C THR A 130 -7.28 -15.83 35.16
N ARG A 131 -7.46 -16.92 34.42
CA ARG A 131 -7.81 -18.23 35.01
C ARG A 131 -6.66 -18.82 35.83
N GLU A 132 -5.42 -18.77 35.33
CA GLU A 132 -4.24 -19.29 36.04
C GLU A 132 -3.74 -18.34 37.14
N TRP A 133 -3.92 -17.02 36.98
CA TRP A 133 -3.49 -16.03 37.98
C TRP A 133 -4.44 -15.98 39.18
N ARG A 134 -5.75 -16.15 38.95
CA ARG A 134 -6.78 -16.16 40.01
C ARG A 134 -6.67 -17.41 40.90
N SER A 135 -6.20 -18.53 40.37
CA SER A 135 -6.03 -19.77 41.15
C SER A 135 -4.80 -19.78 42.06
N ARG A 136 -3.75 -19.01 41.74
CA ARG A 136 -2.45 -19.14 42.44
C ARG A 136 -2.11 -18.08 43.46
N LEU A 137 -2.64 -16.85 43.37
CA LEU A 137 -2.01 -15.74 44.10
C LEU A 137 -2.82 -15.12 45.24
N GLY A 138 -4.14 -15.21 45.31
CA GLY A 138 -4.93 -14.53 46.38
C GLY A 138 -4.65 -13.02 46.56
N CYS A 139 -3.80 -12.43 45.70
CA CYS A 139 -3.21 -11.12 45.83
C CYS A 139 -3.44 -10.36 44.54
N LYS A 140 -4.07 -9.20 44.68
CA LYS A 140 -4.26 -8.16 43.66
C LYS A 140 -2.90 -7.54 43.27
N SER A 141 -2.03 -8.26 42.58
CA SER A 141 -0.76 -7.69 42.10
C SER A 141 -0.99 -6.90 40.81
N ARG A 142 -0.85 -5.57 40.89
CA ARG A 142 -0.95 -4.62 39.76
C ARG A 142 0.02 -4.91 38.59
N SER A 143 1.07 -5.71 38.81
CA SER A 143 2.11 -5.98 37.80
C SER A 143 1.62 -6.82 36.61
N GLY A 144 0.65 -7.72 36.81
CA GLY A 144 0.14 -8.58 35.73
C GLY A 144 -0.69 -7.82 34.71
N THR A 145 -1.54 -6.91 35.18
CA THR A 145 -2.37 -6.06 34.33
C THR A 145 -1.52 -5.22 33.38
N LEU A 146 -0.40 -4.70 33.86
CA LEU A 146 0.50 -3.86 33.07
C LEU A 146 1.21 -4.62 31.94
N ALA A 147 1.64 -5.86 32.19
CA ALA A 147 2.28 -6.70 31.16
C ALA A 147 1.30 -7.07 30.03
N THR A 148 0.05 -7.41 30.39
CA THR A 148 -1.00 -7.70 29.41
C THR A 148 -1.31 -6.47 28.56
N LEU A 149 -1.39 -5.29 29.18
CA LEU A 149 -1.65 -4.04 28.46
C LEU A 149 -0.54 -3.72 27.44
N GLY A 150 0.73 -3.95 27.81
CA GLY A 150 1.87 -3.76 26.92
C GLY A 150 1.84 -4.68 25.70
N ILE A 151 1.46 -5.95 25.86
CA ILE A 151 1.34 -6.89 24.74
C ILE A 151 0.21 -6.48 23.79
N VAL A 152 -0.98 -6.15 24.33
CA VAL A 152 -2.13 -5.73 23.50
C VAL A 152 -1.81 -4.46 22.74
N MET A 153 -1.14 -3.49 23.37
CA MET A 153 -0.74 -2.25 22.70
C MET A 153 0.30 -2.51 21.61
N GLY A 154 1.31 -3.35 21.89
CA GLY A 154 2.35 -3.70 20.93
C GLY A 154 1.80 -4.42 19.68
N THR A 155 0.85 -5.33 19.84
CA THR A 155 0.22 -6.03 18.70
C THR A 155 -0.66 -5.11 17.86
N LEU A 156 -1.40 -4.20 18.48
CA LEU A 156 -2.20 -3.20 17.75
C LEU A 156 -1.32 -2.25 16.93
N LEU A 157 -0.22 -1.75 17.51
CA LEU A 157 0.72 -0.88 16.82
C LEU A 157 1.43 -1.61 15.66
N ALA A 158 1.85 -2.86 15.86
CA ALA A 158 2.48 -3.67 14.81
C ALA A 158 1.49 -4.00 13.66
N GLY A 159 0.24 -4.33 13.98
CA GLY A 159 -0.80 -4.57 12.97
C GLY A 159 -1.15 -3.32 12.17
N SER A 160 -1.23 -2.16 12.82
CA SER A 160 -1.42 -0.86 12.14
C SER A 160 -0.25 -0.52 11.22
N TRP A 161 1.00 -0.74 11.66
CA TRP A 161 2.19 -0.54 10.83
C TRP A 161 2.15 -1.41 9.56
N TRP A 162 1.78 -2.69 9.70
CA TRP A 162 1.69 -3.64 8.58
C TRP A 162 0.65 -3.24 7.52
N MET A 163 -0.52 -2.74 7.93
CA MET A 163 -1.58 -2.27 7.03
C MET A 163 -1.08 -1.19 6.08
N GLU A 164 -0.31 -0.24 6.60
CA GLU A 164 0.16 0.91 5.86
C GLU A 164 1.34 0.58 4.94
N THR A 165 2.16 -0.43 5.29
CA THR A 165 3.30 -0.85 4.47
C THR A 165 2.93 -1.84 3.37
N CYS A 166 1.82 -2.58 3.50
CA CYS A 166 1.49 -3.70 2.62
C CYS A 166 0.27 -3.50 1.70
N GLY A 167 -0.29 -2.28 1.63
CA GLY A 167 -1.22 -1.94 0.55
C GLY A 167 -0.52 -2.00 -0.81
N PRO A 168 -1.08 -2.64 -1.86
CA PRO A 168 -0.48 -2.59 -3.19
C PRO A 168 -0.63 -1.16 -3.71
N VAL A 169 0.39 -0.33 -3.46
CA VAL A 169 0.48 1.06 -3.93
C VAL A 169 0.11 1.14 -5.41
N SER A 170 0.49 0.13 -6.20
CA SER A 170 0.16 0.03 -7.62
C SER A 170 -1.35 -0.01 -7.93
N THR A 171 -2.20 -0.58 -7.08
CA THR A 171 -3.66 -0.59 -7.32
C THR A 171 -4.28 0.76 -7.02
N ALA A 172 -3.88 1.41 -5.92
CA ALA A 172 -4.37 2.75 -5.60
C ALA A 172 -3.93 3.76 -6.66
N MET A 173 -2.68 3.66 -7.14
CA MET A 173 -2.16 4.56 -8.18
C MET A 173 -2.82 4.31 -9.54
N ARG A 174 -3.15 3.07 -9.90
CA ARG A 174 -3.95 2.76 -11.10
C ARG A 174 -5.33 3.43 -11.04
N MET A 175 -6.00 3.37 -9.89
CA MET A 175 -7.29 4.06 -9.72
C MET A 175 -7.14 5.59 -9.88
N ALA A 176 -6.05 6.16 -9.35
CA ALA A 176 -5.78 7.59 -9.50
C ALA A 176 -5.48 7.99 -10.96
N CYS A 177 -4.64 7.23 -11.69
CA CYS A 177 -4.41 7.49 -13.12
C CYS A 177 -5.70 7.29 -13.93
N ALA A 178 -6.58 6.35 -13.55
CA ALA A 178 -7.89 6.18 -14.17
C ALA A 178 -8.85 7.36 -13.93
N ILE A 179 -8.87 7.94 -12.72
CA ILE A 179 -9.65 9.15 -12.41
C ILE A 179 -9.16 10.35 -13.23
N ASN A 180 -7.84 10.54 -13.35
CA ASN A 180 -7.27 11.59 -14.20
C ASN A 180 -7.71 11.43 -15.65
N LEU A 181 -7.60 10.21 -16.19
CA LEU A 181 -7.99 9.94 -17.58
C LEU A 181 -9.49 10.11 -17.81
N LYS A 182 -10.33 9.78 -16.81
CA LYS A 182 -11.78 10.03 -16.88
C LYS A 182 -12.07 11.54 -16.96
N ARG A 183 -11.43 12.35 -16.12
CA ARG A 183 -11.59 13.81 -16.16
C ARG A 183 -11.11 14.43 -17.47
N LEU A 184 -10.02 13.90 -18.04
CA LEU A 184 -9.56 14.30 -19.37
C LEU A 184 -10.58 13.91 -20.45
N GLY A 185 -11.22 12.74 -20.34
CA GLY A 185 -12.32 12.33 -21.20
C GLY A 185 -13.53 13.26 -21.13
N ASP A 186 -13.95 13.64 -19.93
CA ASP A 186 -15.04 14.59 -19.73
C ASP A 186 -14.70 15.98 -20.32
N ALA A 187 -13.43 16.40 -20.24
CA ALA A 187 -12.94 17.63 -20.87
C ALA A 187 -12.93 17.54 -22.42
N MET A 188 -12.56 16.38 -22.98
CA MET A 188 -12.65 16.12 -24.42
C MET A 188 -14.09 16.17 -24.92
N GLU A 189 -15.03 15.58 -24.18
CA GLU A 189 -16.46 15.62 -24.50
C GLU A 189 -16.99 17.06 -24.45
N THR A 190 -16.62 17.82 -23.41
CA THR A 190 -16.97 19.25 -23.30
C THR A 190 -16.45 20.03 -24.50
N TYR A 191 -15.18 19.83 -24.89
CA TYR A 191 -14.60 20.48 -26.06
C TYR A 191 -15.32 20.12 -27.37
N ALA A 192 -15.66 18.84 -27.57
CA ALA A 192 -16.36 18.37 -28.76
C ALA A 192 -17.80 18.90 -28.85
N ASN A 193 -18.46 19.14 -27.73
CA ASN A 193 -19.78 19.78 -27.69
C ASN A 193 -19.72 21.25 -28.12
N ASP A 194 -18.65 21.97 -27.77
CA ASP A 194 -18.46 23.37 -28.17
C ASP A 194 -17.99 23.52 -29.63
N LYS A 195 -17.26 22.53 -30.16
CA LYS A 195 -16.73 22.51 -31.53
C LYS A 195 -17.19 21.24 -32.27
N PRO A 196 -18.42 21.22 -32.81
CA PRO A 196 -19.02 20.02 -33.36
C PRO A 196 -18.19 19.46 -34.51
N GLY A 197 -18.09 18.12 -34.55
CA GLY A 197 -17.56 17.37 -35.67
C GLY A 197 -16.16 16.79 -35.45
N ASN A 198 -15.39 17.23 -34.46
CA ASN A 198 -14.07 16.67 -34.16
C ASN A 198 -13.73 16.77 -32.67
N TYR A 199 -12.90 15.84 -32.19
CA TYR A 199 -12.12 16.09 -30.98
C TYR A 199 -11.06 17.17 -31.26
N THR A 200 -10.21 17.46 -30.27
CA THR A 200 -9.07 18.38 -30.43
C THR A 200 -8.08 17.93 -31.51
N ASP A 201 -7.29 18.87 -32.06
CA ASP A 201 -6.13 18.53 -32.90
C ASP A 201 -5.17 17.62 -32.11
N PRO A 202 -4.85 16.41 -32.60
CA PRO A 202 -3.96 15.47 -31.92
C PRO A 202 -2.55 16.02 -31.61
N ASN A 203 -2.10 17.07 -32.30
CA ASN A 203 -0.79 17.70 -32.07
C ASN A 203 -0.84 18.86 -31.07
N GLN A 204 -2.03 19.27 -30.62
CA GLN A 204 -2.24 20.40 -29.71
C GLN A 204 -3.27 20.10 -28.61
N TRP A 205 -3.65 18.84 -28.44
CA TRP A 205 -4.79 18.48 -27.60
C TRP A 205 -4.63 18.87 -26.12
N CYS A 206 -3.44 18.74 -25.54
CA CYS A 206 -3.21 19.15 -24.14
C CYS A 206 -3.35 20.67 -23.99
N ASP A 207 -2.79 21.45 -24.92
CA ASP A 207 -2.88 22.91 -24.91
C ASP A 207 -4.33 23.38 -25.12
N LEU A 208 -5.04 22.76 -26.07
CA LEU A 208 -6.43 23.09 -26.37
C LEU A 208 -7.35 22.81 -25.18
N LEU A 209 -7.17 21.68 -24.50
CA LEU A 209 -7.95 21.38 -23.28
C LEU A 209 -7.63 22.37 -22.16
N LEU A 210 -6.36 22.72 -21.91
CA LEU A 210 -6.01 23.73 -20.90
C LEU A 210 -6.61 25.11 -21.21
N GLN A 211 -6.69 25.48 -22.49
CA GLN A 211 -7.21 26.79 -22.90
C GLN A 211 -8.73 26.87 -22.86
N HIS A 212 -9.42 25.79 -23.25
CA HIS A 212 -10.88 25.81 -23.48
C HIS A 212 -11.66 25.14 -22.34
N THR A 213 -11.00 24.40 -21.45
CA THR A 213 -11.65 23.72 -20.33
C THR A 213 -11.00 24.11 -19.00
N HIS A 214 -11.76 24.08 -17.91
CA HIS A 214 -11.28 24.45 -16.58
C HIS A 214 -10.49 23.31 -15.89
N ILE A 215 -9.57 22.67 -16.61
CA ILE A 215 -8.77 21.57 -16.08
C ILE A 215 -7.38 22.03 -15.64
N ASP A 216 -6.87 21.43 -14.57
CA ASP A 216 -5.52 21.68 -14.08
C ASP A 216 -4.47 20.87 -14.86
N ALA A 217 -3.28 21.46 -15.06
CA ALA A 217 -2.14 20.77 -15.69
C ALA A 217 -1.72 19.48 -14.95
N ASP A 218 -2.02 19.37 -13.66
CA ASP A 218 -1.74 18.20 -12.83
C ASP A 218 -2.52 16.95 -13.27
N LEU A 219 -3.64 17.10 -14.01
CA LEU A 219 -4.42 15.97 -14.54
C LEU A 219 -3.71 15.22 -15.67
N PHE A 220 -2.76 15.86 -16.35
CA PHE A 220 -1.98 15.23 -17.41
C PHE A 220 -0.86 14.32 -16.86
N LEU A 221 -0.58 14.38 -15.56
CA LEU A 221 0.44 13.57 -14.92
C LEU A 221 -0.14 12.26 -14.43
N CYS A 222 0.56 11.13 -14.59
CA CYS A 222 0.17 9.89 -13.91
C CYS A 222 0.71 9.90 -12.46
N PRO A 223 -0.18 9.78 -11.44
CA PRO A 223 0.20 9.72 -10.04
C PRO A 223 1.31 8.74 -9.67
N GLN A 224 1.44 7.62 -10.38
CA GLN A 224 2.48 6.62 -10.11
C GLN A 224 3.88 7.17 -10.37
N VAL A 225 4.08 7.86 -11.49
CA VAL A 225 5.37 8.50 -11.82
C VAL A 225 5.65 9.65 -10.85
N LYS A 226 4.63 10.47 -10.55
CA LYS A 226 4.71 11.53 -9.52
C LYS A 226 5.11 10.98 -8.15
N TRP A 227 4.61 9.80 -7.79
CA TRP A 227 4.95 9.12 -6.53
C TRP A 227 6.37 8.58 -6.51
N GLU A 228 6.83 7.99 -7.61
CA GLU A 228 8.21 7.48 -7.75
C GLU A 228 9.23 8.62 -7.67
N TRP A 229 8.94 9.77 -8.29
CA TRP A 229 9.77 10.96 -8.15
C TRP A 229 9.82 11.48 -6.74
N ARG A 230 8.68 11.52 -6.05
CA ARG A 230 8.67 11.89 -4.64
C ARG A 230 9.63 10.98 -3.89
N ARG A 231 9.56 9.64 -4.07
CA ARG A 231 10.44 8.63 -3.44
C ARG A 231 11.93 8.82 -3.61
N GLN A 232 12.39 9.47 -4.65
CA GLN A 232 13.79 9.80 -4.80
C GLN A 232 14.08 10.98 -3.87
N VAL A 233 14.79 10.72 -2.76
CA VAL A 233 15.04 11.64 -1.63
C VAL A 233 15.81 12.92 -2.02
N LEU A 234 16.16 13.07 -3.30
CA LEU A 234 16.85 14.23 -3.83
C LEU A 234 15.90 15.09 -4.67
N PRO A 235 16.04 16.42 -4.63
CA PRO A 235 15.29 17.34 -5.49
C PRO A 235 15.77 17.20 -6.93
N PHE A 236 15.49 16.06 -7.57
CA PHE A 236 15.65 15.96 -9.01
C PHE A 236 14.54 16.81 -9.64
N PRO A 237 14.90 17.78 -10.50
CA PRO A 237 13.90 18.50 -11.25
C PRO A 237 13.12 17.46 -12.07
N ILE A 238 11.79 17.53 -11.99
CA ILE A 238 10.91 16.86 -12.96
C ILE A 238 11.52 17.13 -14.34
N PRO A 239 11.84 16.10 -15.13
CA PRO A 239 12.41 16.31 -16.46
C PRO A 239 11.54 17.35 -17.16
N LYS A 240 12.12 18.51 -17.52
CA LYS A 240 11.37 19.70 -17.99
C LYS A 240 10.45 19.41 -19.21
N ASN A 241 10.64 18.25 -19.83
CA ASN A 241 9.99 17.84 -21.06
C ASN A 241 8.83 16.83 -20.85
N GLU A 242 8.62 16.32 -19.63
CA GLU A 242 7.55 15.34 -19.32
C GLU A 242 6.38 16.03 -18.61
N LYS A 243 5.56 16.73 -19.40
CA LYS A 243 4.38 17.48 -18.91
C LYS A 243 3.08 16.67 -18.95
N CYS A 244 3.03 15.58 -19.71
CA CYS A 244 1.87 14.71 -19.86
C CYS A 244 2.30 13.25 -20.00
N TYR A 245 1.56 12.31 -19.42
CA TYR A 245 1.78 10.85 -19.49
C TYR A 245 0.68 10.14 -20.27
N TYR A 246 -0.05 10.89 -21.08
CA TYR A 246 -1.13 10.38 -21.91
C TYR A 246 -0.90 10.80 -23.36
N ALA A 247 -1.39 10.00 -24.29
CA ALA A 247 -1.44 10.33 -25.71
C ALA A 247 -2.86 10.17 -26.23
N MET A 248 -3.14 10.93 -27.29
CA MET A 248 -4.40 10.87 -28.01
C MET A 248 -4.29 9.91 -29.19
N ASN A 249 -5.34 9.11 -29.41
CA ASN A 249 -5.48 8.34 -30.63
C ASN A 249 -6.06 9.24 -31.74
N PRO A 250 -5.29 9.56 -32.81
CA PRO A 250 -5.77 10.44 -33.87
C PRO A 250 -6.88 9.80 -34.73
N ASP A 251 -7.00 8.47 -34.70
CA ASP A 251 -8.00 7.73 -35.47
C ASP A 251 -9.35 7.60 -34.73
N CYS A 252 -9.46 8.17 -33.52
CA CYS A 252 -10.69 8.21 -32.74
C CYS A 252 -11.41 9.54 -32.95
N GLU A 253 -12.58 9.47 -33.55
CA GLU A 253 -13.51 10.60 -33.78
C GLU A 253 -14.70 10.52 -32.81
N PRO A 254 -15.45 11.63 -32.57
CA PRO A 254 -16.62 11.59 -31.67
C PRO A 254 -17.70 10.57 -32.07
N ASN A 255 -17.81 10.25 -33.37
CA ASN A 255 -18.73 9.25 -33.92
C ASN A 255 -18.13 7.83 -33.99
N SER A 256 -16.89 7.62 -33.56
CA SER A 256 -16.23 6.32 -33.58
C SER A 256 -16.95 5.30 -32.69
N PRO A 257 -16.78 3.99 -32.92
CA PRO A 257 -17.32 2.96 -32.04
C PRO A 257 -17.00 3.21 -30.56
N LYS A 258 -17.95 2.87 -29.69
CA LYS A 258 -17.86 3.10 -28.24
C LYS A 258 -16.61 2.52 -27.59
N ASP A 259 -16.09 1.43 -28.14
CA ASP A 259 -14.92 0.72 -27.65
C ASP A 259 -13.62 1.04 -28.40
N THR A 260 -13.60 2.10 -29.20
CA THR A 260 -12.38 2.69 -29.76
C THR A 260 -11.60 3.41 -28.66
N VAL A 261 -10.28 3.22 -28.63
CA VAL A 261 -9.38 3.92 -27.70
C VAL A 261 -9.33 5.40 -28.07
N LEU A 262 -9.61 6.30 -27.11
CA LEU A 262 -9.50 7.74 -27.27
C LEU A 262 -8.20 8.29 -26.69
N LEU A 263 -7.94 8.03 -25.40
CA LEU A 263 -6.69 8.38 -24.72
C LEU A 263 -6.05 7.14 -24.10
N PHE A 264 -4.73 7.12 -24.04
CA PHE A 264 -4.00 6.00 -23.43
C PHE A 264 -2.69 6.48 -22.79
N GLU A 265 -2.21 5.67 -21.84
CA GLU A 265 -1.00 5.96 -21.08
C GLU A 265 0.29 5.73 -21.88
N ILE A 266 1.25 6.67 -21.76
CA ILE A 266 2.55 6.66 -22.42
C ILE A 266 3.68 6.96 -21.41
N ASP A 267 4.94 6.84 -21.85
CA ASP A 267 6.14 7.08 -21.03
C ASP A 267 6.46 8.57 -20.81
N GLY A 268 5.65 9.46 -21.38
CA GLY A 268 5.76 10.90 -21.18
C GLY A 268 5.88 11.68 -22.50
N GLY A 269 5.48 12.95 -22.44
CA GLY A 269 5.60 13.92 -23.53
C GLY A 269 4.38 14.82 -23.64
N TRP A 270 4.55 16.02 -24.19
CA TRP A 270 3.46 16.98 -24.38
C TRP A 270 2.82 16.83 -25.77
N ASN A 271 1.48 16.89 -25.85
CA ASN A 271 0.70 16.71 -27.09
C ASN A 271 1.09 15.48 -27.92
N LYS A 272 1.42 14.37 -27.27
CA LYS A 272 1.70 13.13 -27.99
C LYS A 272 0.40 12.56 -28.55
N SER A 273 0.48 12.05 -29.77
CA SER A 273 -0.60 11.32 -30.42
C SER A 273 -0.04 10.18 -31.26
N GLY A 274 -0.85 9.13 -31.41
CA GLY A 274 -0.50 7.93 -32.16
C GLY A 274 -1.33 6.74 -31.69
N GLY A 275 -0.87 5.53 -32.03
CA GLY A 275 -1.55 4.29 -31.64
C GLY A 275 -0.77 3.41 -30.67
N LEU A 276 -1.01 2.11 -30.75
CA LEU A 276 -0.41 1.06 -29.91
C LEU A 276 1.10 1.19 -29.64
N LYS A 277 1.88 1.66 -30.63
CA LYS A 277 3.35 1.77 -30.51
C LYS A 277 3.81 2.73 -29.42
N LEU A 278 3.00 3.72 -29.04
CA LEU A 278 3.34 4.67 -27.98
C LEU A 278 2.90 4.20 -26.58
N MET A 279 2.00 3.22 -26.50
CA MET A 279 1.40 2.79 -25.25
C MET A 279 2.42 2.09 -24.35
N THR A 280 2.54 2.54 -23.10
CA THR A 280 3.44 1.93 -22.11
C THR A 280 2.67 1.10 -21.08
N ALA A 281 3.37 0.13 -20.50
CA ALA A 281 2.90 -0.62 -19.33
C ALA A 281 3.87 -0.50 -18.14
N GLU A 282 4.91 0.31 -18.28
CA GLU A 282 6.04 0.37 -17.35
C GLU A 282 5.65 1.10 -16.06
N ASN A 283 4.89 2.20 -16.22
CA ASN A 283 4.36 2.98 -15.11
C ASN A 283 3.63 2.10 -14.08
N HIS A 284 2.77 1.16 -14.50
CA HIS A 284 1.98 0.34 -13.57
C HIS A 284 2.35 -1.15 -13.55
N ARG A 285 3.64 -1.50 -13.64
CA ARG A 285 4.13 -2.89 -13.47
C ARG A 285 3.44 -3.89 -14.40
N GLY A 286 3.32 -3.54 -15.69
CA GLY A 286 2.69 -4.38 -16.71
C GLY A 286 1.24 -4.04 -17.03
N TYR A 287 0.70 -2.97 -16.46
CA TYR A 287 -0.62 -2.41 -16.79
C TYR A 287 -0.48 -1.02 -17.41
N GLY A 288 -1.44 -0.63 -18.24
CA GLY A 288 -1.59 0.73 -18.75
C GLY A 288 -3.06 1.16 -18.71
N SER A 289 -3.29 2.45 -18.49
CA SER A 289 -4.63 3.04 -18.42
C SER A 289 -5.10 3.44 -19.82
N VAL A 290 -6.37 3.14 -20.13
CA VAL A 290 -7.00 3.40 -21.43
C VAL A 290 -8.37 4.02 -21.21
N LEU A 291 -8.66 5.11 -21.92
CA LEU A 291 -9.98 5.71 -22.01
C LEU A 291 -10.56 5.38 -23.38
N PHE A 292 -11.79 4.86 -23.37
CA PHE A 292 -12.55 4.55 -24.57
C PHE A 292 -13.45 5.72 -24.98
N ASN A 293 -13.91 5.70 -26.23
CA ASN A 293 -14.75 6.74 -26.82
C ASN A 293 -16.08 6.93 -26.07
N ASP A 294 -16.60 5.89 -25.39
CA ASP A 294 -17.78 5.97 -24.52
C ASP A 294 -17.51 6.60 -23.13
N GLY A 295 -16.29 7.07 -22.88
CA GLY A 295 -15.89 7.67 -21.62
C GLY A 295 -15.55 6.68 -20.51
N ARG A 296 -15.57 5.36 -20.78
CA ARG A 296 -15.12 4.32 -19.83
C ARG A 296 -13.60 4.27 -19.77
N VAL A 297 -13.07 4.06 -18.57
CA VAL A 297 -11.63 3.91 -18.34
C VAL A 297 -11.33 2.50 -17.84
N GLU A 298 -10.31 1.86 -18.41
CA GLU A 298 -9.83 0.55 -18.00
C GLU A 298 -8.32 0.51 -17.78
N CYS A 299 -7.89 -0.29 -16.80
CA CYS A 299 -6.49 -0.65 -16.60
C CYS A 299 -6.23 -1.99 -17.27
N VAL A 300 -5.58 -1.96 -18.44
CA VAL A 300 -5.41 -3.11 -19.32
C VAL A 300 -4.02 -3.70 -19.10
N HIS A 301 -3.89 -5.03 -19.06
CA HIS A 301 -2.58 -5.66 -18.94
C HIS A 301 -1.84 -5.61 -20.30
N ARG A 302 -0.51 -5.48 -20.34
CA ARG A 302 0.31 -5.37 -21.57
C ARG A 302 -0.04 -6.39 -22.66
N ARG A 303 -0.37 -7.62 -22.25
CA ARG A 303 -0.76 -8.72 -23.16
C ARG A 303 -2.08 -8.49 -23.91
N GLN A 304 -2.92 -7.59 -23.43
CA GLN A 304 -4.22 -7.25 -24.01
C GLN A 304 -4.16 -6.00 -24.90
N PHE A 305 -3.04 -5.26 -24.95
CA PHE A 305 -2.94 -4.02 -25.74
C PHE A 305 -3.25 -4.24 -27.23
N ARG A 306 -2.81 -5.37 -27.79
CA ARG A 306 -3.11 -5.76 -29.18
C ARG A 306 -4.59 -6.07 -29.45
N LYS A 307 -5.40 -6.26 -28.41
CA LYS A 307 -6.83 -6.53 -28.51
C LYS A 307 -7.69 -5.26 -28.48
N LEU A 308 -7.09 -4.11 -28.15
CA LEU A 308 -7.78 -2.83 -28.10
C LEU A 308 -8.10 -2.34 -29.50
N LYS A 309 -9.28 -1.74 -29.71
CA LYS A 309 -9.65 -1.18 -31.01
C LYS A 309 -9.09 0.23 -31.17
N TRP A 310 -8.28 0.43 -32.20
CA TRP A 310 -7.59 1.70 -32.45
C TRP A 310 -8.25 2.53 -33.56
N SER A 311 -9.08 1.95 -34.42
CA SER A 311 -9.78 2.69 -35.47
C SER A 311 -11.16 2.11 -35.71
N ALA A 312 -12.04 2.91 -36.31
CA ALA A 312 -13.45 2.54 -36.52
C ALA A 312 -13.67 1.38 -37.51
N GLY A 313 -12.66 1.02 -38.32
CA GLY A 313 -12.82 0.07 -39.43
C GLY A 313 -11.76 -1.03 -39.53
N ALA A 314 -10.77 -1.09 -38.63
CA ALA A 314 -9.75 -2.14 -38.69
C ALA A 314 -10.11 -3.32 -37.79
N ASP A 315 -10.43 -4.46 -38.39
CA ASP A 315 -10.25 -5.74 -37.71
C ASP A 315 -8.75 -5.88 -37.40
N ASN A 316 -8.38 -5.90 -36.12
CA ASN A 316 -6.99 -5.96 -35.62
C ASN A 316 -6.20 -7.21 -36.04
N SER A 317 -6.72 -8.04 -36.95
CA SER A 317 -6.19 -9.36 -37.31
C SER A 317 -5.00 -9.34 -38.26
N THR A 318 -4.75 -8.25 -39.00
CA THR A 318 -3.78 -8.27 -40.13
C THR A 318 -2.41 -7.65 -39.87
N SER A 319 -2.12 -7.06 -38.71
CA SER A 319 -0.83 -6.38 -38.48
C SER A 319 0.29 -7.25 -37.86
N THR A 320 0.06 -8.55 -37.66
CA THR A 320 1.01 -9.43 -36.93
C THR A 320 2.09 -10.10 -37.79
N GLU A 321 2.08 -9.97 -39.13
CA GLU A 321 2.84 -10.90 -39.98
C GLU A 321 4.15 -10.41 -40.60
N HIS A 322 4.64 -9.19 -40.31
CA HIS A 322 5.85 -8.69 -41.01
C HIS A 322 7.09 -8.34 -40.17
N GLU A 323 7.11 -8.61 -38.86
CA GLU A 323 8.20 -8.15 -37.99
C GLU A 323 9.21 -9.23 -37.54
N THR A 324 9.36 -10.34 -38.29
CA THR A 324 10.33 -11.42 -37.97
C THR A 324 11.51 -11.59 -38.93
N ASN A 325 11.69 -10.74 -39.96
CA ASN A 325 12.73 -10.96 -40.99
C ASN A 325 13.83 -9.88 -41.10
N SER A 326 14.02 -9.00 -40.10
CA SER A 326 15.10 -8.00 -40.16
C SER A 326 16.01 -8.02 -38.94
N THR A 327 16.63 -9.17 -38.70
CA THR A 327 17.93 -9.29 -38.01
C THR A 327 18.62 -10.55 -38.51
N LYS A 328 19.30 -10.43 -39.64
CA LYS A 328 20.47 -11.22 -40.04
C LYS A 328 21.56 -10.26 -40.44
#